data_AF-A0A430S5P2-F1
#
_entry.id   AF-A0A430S5P2-F1
#
_cell.length_a   1.000
_cell.length_b   1.000
_cell.length_c   1.000
_cell.angle_alpha   90.00
_cell.angle_beta   90.00
_cell.angle_gamma   90.00
#
_symmetry.space_group_name_H-M   'P 1'
#
loop_
_entity.id
_entity.type
_entity.pdbx_description
1 polymer ?
#
loop_
_entity_poly.entity_id
_entity_poly.type
_entity_poly.pdbx_seq_one_letter_code
_entity_poly.pdbx_strand_id
1 'polypeptide(L)'
;MTDKSLGRFYALAQEFWSQLPPQARFRPLEDAKTFARHKEAMRSWVDAVVQGFYNTLFAHPATRAIFREGERPAREKTLRDWYLRTVEGPFNGQYFAWQTLVGLVHVRRGVTNAMMAAMWNWVVDTVSRLARQTLPQGEAEALADAWRRLGFTVMALISESYLHAYLEALAQAEGVEVGMFLQRAQEEGARMLRNLSPS
;
A
#
# COMPACT_ATOMS: atom_id res chain seq x y z
N MET A 1 5.88 -4.34 18.53
CA MET A 1 7.01 -3.97 17.63
C MET A 1 7.77 -2.87 18.32
N THR A 2 9.06 -3.06 18.58
CA THR A 2 9.92 -2.07 19.25
C THR A 2 10.34 -0.99 18.27
N ASP A 3 10.46 0.27 18.73
CA ASP A 3 10.82 1.47 17.95
C ASP A 3 12.05 1.28 17.02
N LYS A 4 13.03 0.46 17.45
CA LYS A 4 14.21 0.09 16.65
C LYS A 4 13.88 -0.65 15.33
N SER A 5 12.72 -1.29 15.21
CA SER A 5 12.35 -2.08 14.01
C SER A 5 11.81 -1.23 12.86
N LEU A 6 11.40 0.01 13.11
CA LEU A 6 10.86 0.90 12.07
C LEU A 6 11.91 1.89 11.52
N GLY A 7 13.05 2.08 12.18
CA GLY A 7 14.07 3.06 11.78
C GLY A 7 14.49 2.95 10.30
N ARG A 8 14.75 1.73 9.82
CA ARG A 8 15.07 1.49 8.41
C ARG A 8 13.92 1.85 7.45
N PHE A 9 12.70 1.52 7.84
CA PHE A 9 11.52 1.81 7.02
C PHE A 9 11.17 3.28 7.03
N TYR A 10 11.60 4.03 8.04
CA TYR A 10 11.50 5.48 8.06
C TYR A 10 12.37 6.11 6.98
N ALA A 11 13.64 5.69 6.88
CA ALA A 11 14.55 6.15 5.83
C ALA A 11 14.01 5.83 4.43
N LEU A 12 13.60 4.57 4.19
CA LEU A 12 13.01 4.15 2.91
C LEU A 12 11.73 4.92 2.60
N ALA A 13 10.83 5.10 3.58
CA ALA A 13 9.61 5.86 3.36
C ALA A 13 9.92 7.32 2.99
N GLN A 14 10.92 7.96 3.62
CA GLN A 14 11.33 9.33 3.27
C GLN A 14 11.90 9.41 1.86
N GLU A 15 12.76 8.46 1.50
CA GLU A 15 13.34 8.36 0.16
C GLU A 15 12.25 8.22 -0.90
N PHE A 16 11.37 7.23 -0.77
CA PHE A 16 10.28 6.99 -1.73
C PHE A 16 9.32 8.17 -1.78
N TRP A 17 8.98 8.75 -0.62
CA TRP A 17 8.11 9.92 -0.53
C TRP A 17 8.66 11.15 -1.26
N SER A 18 9.99 11.35 -1.25
CA SER A 18 10.64 12.46 -1.93
C SER A 18 10.47 12.44 -3.45
N GLN A 19 10.22 11.26 -4.02
CA GLN A 19 10.02 11.06 -5.46
C GLN A 19 8.56 11.35 -5.88
N LEU A 20 7.63 11.43 -4.91
CA LEU A 20 6.21 11.60 -5.19
C LEU A 20 5.87 13.08 -5.37
N PRO A 21 5.32 13.50 -6.53
CA PRO A 21 4.91 14.88 -6.75
C PRO A 21 3.90 15.36 -5.69
N PRO A 22 4.15 16.47 -4.98
CA PRO A 22 3.28 16.93 -3.89
C PRO A 22 1.81 17.09 -4.26
N GLN A 23 1.51 17.46 -5.51
CA GLN A 23 0.16 17.67 -6.02
C GLN A 23 -0.59 16.37 -6.34
N ALA A 24 0.14 15.27 -6.55
CA ALA A 24 -0.43 13.98 -6.94
C ALA A 24 -0.49 12.96 -5.78
N ARG A 25 0.15 13.25 -4.65
CA ARG A 25 0.20 12.39 -3.47
C ARG A 25 -0.74 12.85 -2.36
N PHE A 26 -0.88 12.02 -1.33
CA PHE A 26 -1.60 12.34 -0.10
C PHE A 26 -1.00 13.57 0.56
N ARG A 27 -1.87 14.48 0.99
CA ARG A 27 -1.51 15.76 1.60
C ARG A 27 -1.76 15.64 3.11
N PRO A 28 -0.73 15.38 3.94
CA PRO A 28 -0.92 14.98 5.34
C PRO A 28 -1.68 15.98 6.20
N LEU A 29 -1.69 17.26 5.85
CA LEU A 29 -2.44 18.29 6.59
C LEU A 29 -3.87 18.46 6.08
N GLU A 30 -4.08 18.41 4.77
CA GLU A 30 -5.38 18.71 4.15
C GLU A 30 -6.26 17.45 4.12
N ASP A 31 -5.73 16.34 3.63
CA ASP A 31 -6.48 15.10 3.52
C ASP A 31 -6.74 14.48 4.90
N ALA A 32 -5.84 14.67 5.87
CA ALA A 32 -6.08 14.23 7.25
C ALA A 32 -7.26 14.96 7.91
N LYS A 33 -7.54 16.22 7.55
CA LYS A 33 -8.73 16.93 8.05
C LYS A 33 -10.00 16.27 7.53
N THR A 34 -10.01 15.85 6.27
CA THR A 34 -11.13 15.09 5.69
C THR A 34 -11.33 13.76 6.41
N PHE A 35 -10.25 13.02 6.68
CA PHE A 35 -10.31 11.78 7.45
C PHE A 35 -10.85 12.01 8.88
N ALA A 36 -10.33 13.02 9.58
CA ALA A 36 -10.78 13.36 10.93
C ALA A 36 -12.26 13.73 10.97
N ARG A 37 -12.75 14.49 9.98
CA ARG A 37 -14.16 14.91 9.88
C ARG A 37 -15.11 13.73 9.72
N HIS A 38 -14.75 12.74 8.91
CA HIS A 38 -15.62 11.59 8.57
C HIS A 38 -15.24 10.30 9.31
N LYS A 39 -14.44 10.42 10.37
CA LYS A 39 -13.88 9.29 11.13
C LYS A 39 -14.95 8.32 11.60
N GLU A 40 -16.00 8.80 12.26
CA GLU A 40 -17.03 7.92 12.82
C GLU A 40 -17.84 7.21 11.73
N ALA A 41 -18.10 7.88 10.60
CA ALA A 41 -18.71 7.25 9.43
C ALA A 41 -17.83 6.11 8.91
N MET A 42 -16.54 6.37 8.67
CA MET A 42 -15.59 5.34 8.22
C MET A 42 -15.44 4.19 9.21
N ARG A 43 -15.39 4.45 10.53
CA ARG A 43 -15.34 3.40 11.55
C ARG A 43 -16.54 2.46 11.47
N SER A 44 -17.73 2.98 11.19
CA SER A 44 -18.94 2.17 11.01
C SER A 44 -18.88 1.23 9.80
N TRP A 45 -18.00 1.48 8.84
CA TRP A 45 -17.86 0.71 7.61
C TRP A 45 -16.89 -0.47 7.72
N VAL A 46 -16.18 -0.61 8.86
CA VAL A 46 -15.09 -1.57 9.01
C VAL A 46 -15.49 -3.00 8.69
N ASP A 47 -16.69 -3.44 9.10
CA ASP A 47 -17.15 -4.81 8.85
C ASP A 47 -17.45 -5.04 7.38
N ALA A 48 -18.08 -4.06 6.70
CA ALA A 48 -18.36 -4.14 5.28
C ALA A 48 -17.05 -4.19 4.46
N VAL A 49 -16.06 -3.38 4.84
CA VAL A 49 -14.74 -3.36 4.20
C VAL A 49 -14.02 -4.70 4.41
N VAL A 50 -13.91 -5.17 5.65
CA VAL A 50 -13.15 -6.39 5.97
C VAL A 50 -13.78 -7.62 5.34
N GLN A 51 -15.09 -7.81 5.48
CA GLN A 51 -15.78 -8.97 4.92
C GLN A 51 -15.75 -8.95 3.40
N GLY A 52 -16.05 -7.81 2.77
CA GLY A 52 -16.00 -7.69 1.31
C GLY A 52 -14.60 -7.95 0.73
N PHE A 53 -13.56 -7.49 1.43
CA PHE A 53 -12.17 -7.67 1.01
C PHE A 53 -11.79 -9.16 1.00
N TYR A 54 -12.05 -9.87 2.09
CA TYR A 54 -11.72 -11.30 2.17
C TYR A 54 -12.64 -12.17 1.34
N ASN A 55 -13.91 -11.81 1.16
CA ASN A 55 -14.79 -12.49 0.21
C ASN A 55 -14.23 -12.40 -1.22
N THR A 56 -13.78 -11.21 -1.63
CA THR A 56 -13.15 -11.00 -2.95
C THR A 56 -11.89 -11.85 -3.12
N LEU A 57 -10.99 -11.83 -2.12
CA LEU A 57 -9.75 -12.60 -2.16
C LEU A 57 -9.98 -14.12 -2.24
N PHE A 58 -10.92 -14.65 -1.45
CA PHE A 58 -11.19 -16.09 -1.40
C PHE A 58 -12.03 -16.59 -2.57
N ALA A 59 -12.75 -15.70 -3.27
CA ALA A 59 -13.50 -16.01 -4.48
C ALA A 59 -12.60 -16.17 -5.72
N HIS A 60 -11.38 -15.61 -5.71
CA HIS A 60 -10.45 -15.68 -6.84
C HIS A 60 -9.30 -16.68 -6.57
N PRO A 61 -9.10 -17.73 -7.40
CA PRO A 61 -8.14 -18.80 -7.12
C PRO A 61 -6.70 -18.34 -6.85
N ALA A 62 -6.18 -17.39 -7.63
CA ALA A 62 -4.79 -16.94 -7.49
C ALA A 62 -4.53 -16.24 -6.15
N THR A 63 -5.47 -15.42 -5.68
CA THR A 63 -5.36 -14.76 -4.37
C THR A 63 -5.69 -15.70 -3.22
N ARG A 64 -6.63 -16.64 -3.41
CA ARG A 64 -6.95 -17.68 -2.42
C ARG A 64 -5.73 -18.55 -2.10
N ALA A 65 -4.94 -18.90 -3.10
CA ALA A 65 -3.77 -19.76 -2.97
C ALA A 65 -2.66 -19.19 -2.04
N ILE A 66 -2.69 -17.89 -1.75
CA ILE A 66 -1.77 -17.26 -0.79
C ILE A 66 -2.06 -17.65 0.66
N PHE A 67 -3.30 -18.05 0.96
CA PHE A 67 -3.77 -18.34 2.31
C PHE A 67 -3.65 -19.82 2.63
N ARG A 68 -3.33 -20.13 3.89
CA ARG A 68 -3.45 -21.48 4.45
C ARG A 68 -4.83 -21.68 5.04
N GLU A 69 -5.24 -22.94 5.15
CA GLU A 69 -6.48 -23.30 5.83
C GLU A 69 -6.49 -22.75 7.26
N GLY A 70 -7.66 -22.25 7.69
CA GLY A 70 -7.83 -21.63 9.02
C GLY A 70 -7.22 -20.23 9.21
N GLU A 71 -6.48 -19.67 8.24
CA GLU A 71 -5.85 -18.35 8.44
C GLU A 71 -6.85 -17.17 8.39
N ARG A 72 -8.02 -17.34 7.75
CA ARG A 72 -8.94 -16.22 7.46
C ARG A 72 -9.32 -15.37 8.68
N PRO A 73 -9.75 -15.92 9.83
CA PRO A 73 -10.14 -15.09 10.99
C PRO A 73 -9.01 -14.19 11.50
N ALA A 74 -7.78 -14.69 11.56
CA ALA A 74 -6.62 -13.90 11.99
C ALA A 74 -6.26 -12.80 10.97
N ARG A 75 -6.47 -13.06 9.69
CA ARG A 75 -6.23 -12.11 8.61
C ARG A 75 -7.28 -11.01 8.58
N GLU A 76 -8.55 -11.36 8.75
CA GLU A 76 -9.66 -10.39 8.94
C GLU A 76 -9.40 -9.45 10.12
N LYS A 77 -8.95 -9.98 11.25
CA LYS A 77 -8.55 -9.14 12.40
C LYS A 77 -7.41 -8.17 12.03
N THR A 78 -6.39 -8.65 11.32
CA THR A 78 -5.25 -7.82 10.93
C THR A 78 -5.69 -6.66 10.01
N LEU A 79 -6.56 -6.93 9.04
CA LEU A 79 -7.09 -5.89 8.16
C LEU A 79 -8.01 -4.92 8.90
N ARG A 80 -8.85 -5.41 9.83
CA ARG A 80 -9.67 -4.57 10.70
C ARG A 80 -8.81 -3.57 11.47
N ASP A 81 -7.79 -4.08 12.16
CA ASP A 81 -6.87 -3.24 12.95
C ASP A 81 -6.14 -2.25 12.05
N TRP A 82 -5.71 -2.68 10.86
CA TRP A 82 -5.07 -1.80 9.87
C TRP A 82 -6.01 -0.68 9.41
N TYR A 83 -7.25 -1.02 9.04
CA TYR A 83 -8.25 -0.08 8.55
C TYR A 83 -8.58 0.98 9.60
N LEU A 84 -8.85 0.55 10.83
CA LEU A 84 -9.15 1.45 11.94
C LEU A 84 -7.97 2.38 12.26
N ARG A 85 -6.74 1.86 12.25
CA ARG A 85 -5.54 2.69 12.45
C ARG A 85 -5.33 3.72 11.33
N THR A 86 -5.67 3.36 10.09
CA THR A 86 -5.63 4.26 8.94
C THR A 86 -6.68 5.35 9.06
N VAL A 87 -7.92 4.99 9.43
CA VAL A 87 -9.02 5.93 9.63
C VAL A 87 -8.76 6.91 10.78
N GLU A 88 -8.15 6.44 11.87
CA GLU A 88 -7.82 7.28 13.03
C GLU A 88 -6.67 8.26 12.76
N GLY A 89 -5.71 7.86 11.92
CA GLY A 89 -4.42 8.56 11.84
C GLY A 89 -3.62 8.44 13.14
N PRO A 90 -2.62 9.31 13.40
CA PRO A 90 -2.15 10.39 12.52
C PRO A 90 -1.41 9.85 11.28
N PHE A 91 -1.40 10.65 10.22
CA PHE A 91 -0.66 10.42 8.96
C PHE A 91 0.73 11.05 9.03
N ASN A 92 1.57 10.56 9.93
CA ASN A 92 2.93 11.03 10.15
C ASN A 92 3.97 10.09 9.50
N GLY A 93 5.26 10.39 9.65
CA GLY A 93 6.33 9.54 9.11
C GLY A 93 6.28 8.09 9.61
N GLN A 94 5.81 7.85 10.85
CA GLN A 94 5.64 6.48 11.37
C GLN A 94 4.53 5.72 10.63
N TYR A 95 3.43 6.38 10.27
CA TYR A 95 2.37 5.77 9.46
C TYR A 95 2.92 5.34 8.09
N PHE A 96 3.65 6.21 7.40
CA PHE A 96 4.19 5.89 6.08
C PHE A 96 5.32 4.85 6.14
N ALA A 97 6.18 4.88 7.17
CA ALA A 97 7.15 3.82 7.44
C ALA A 97 6.47 2.45 7.67
N TRP A 98 5.33 2.44 8.38
CA TRP A 98 4.55 1.23 8.54
C TRP A 98 3.97 0.73 7.22
N GLN A 99 3.47 1.60 6.34
CA GLN A 99 3.01 1.20 5.02
C GLN A 99 4.16 0.63 4.15
N THR A 100 5.36 1.19 4.24
CA THR A 100 6.55 0.62 3.59
C THR A 100 6.87 -0.78 4.15
N LEU A 101 6.85 -0.98 5.47
CA LEU A 101 7.01 -2.31 6.09
C LEU A 101 5.95 -3.31 5.61
N VAL A 102 4.70 -2.87 5.43
CA VAL A 102 3.63 -3.72 4.91
C VAL A 102 4.00 -4.29 3.54
N GLY A 103 4.77 -3.58 2.71
CA GLY A 103 5.30 -4.10 1.45
C GLY A 103 6.15 -5.37 1.65
N LEU A 104 7.13 -5.33 2.55
CA LEU A 104 7.96 -6.50 2.86
C LEU A 104 7.14 -7.69 3.40
N VAL A 105 6.12 -7.44 4.21
CA VAL A 105 5.22 -8.48 4.73
C VAL A 105 4.53 -9.22 3.59
N HIS A 106 4.09 -8.48 2.56
CA HIS A 106 3.40 -9.05 1.41
C HIS A 106 4.35 -9.78 0.44
N VAL A 107 5.57 -9.26 0.22
CA VAL A 107 6.64 -9.96 -0.51
C VAL A 107 6.90 -11.34 0.10
N ARG A 108 7.10 -11.41 1.42
CA ARG A 108 7.33 -12.68 2.13
C ARG A 108 6.19 -13.69 1.94
N ARG A 109 4.97 -13.22 1.70
CA ARG A 109 3.78 -14.07 1.51
C ARG A 109 3.52 -14.42 0.04
N GLY A 110 4.32 -13.91 -0.90
CA GLY A 110 4.12 -14.14 -2.34
C GLY A 110 2.93 -13.35 -2.93
N VAL A 111 2.47 -12.29 -2.26
CA VAL A 111 1.44 -11.42 -2.82
C VAL A 111 2.10 -10.51 -3.85
N THR A 112 1.61 -10.50 -5.09
CA THR A 112 2.20 -9.69 -6.16
C THR A 112 1.74 -8.22 -6.10
N ASN A 113 2.48 -7.32 -6.77
CA ASN A 113 2.05 -5.92 -6.93
C ASN A 113 0.69 -5.80 -7.64
N ALA A 114 0.38 -6.71 -8.57
CA ALA A 114 -0.92 -6.74 -9.25
C ALA A 114 -2.06 -7.06 -8.27
N MET A 115 -1.87 -8.05 -7.40
CA MET A 115 -2.84 -8.38 -6.34
C MET A 115 -3.01 -7.21 -5.38
N MET A 116 -1.91 -6.59 -4.94
CA MET A 116 -1.94 -5.42 -4.05
C MET A 116 -2.68 -4.25 -4.67
N ALA A 117 -2.36 -3.87 -5.91
CA ALA A 117 -2.99 -2.74 -6.59
C ALA A 117 -4.49 -2.95 -6.78
N ALA A 118 -4.90 -4.16 -7.22
CA ALA A 118 -6.30 -4.49 -7.43
C ALA A 118 -7.10 -4.44 -6.13
N MET A 119 -6.58 -5.04 -5.06
CA MET A 119 -7.27 -5.07 -3.77
C MET A 119 -7.23 -3.72 -3.04
N TRP A 120 -6.22 -2.92 -3.30
CA TRP A 120 -6.21 -1.54 -2.84
C TRP A 120 -7.31 -0.72 -3.53
N ASN A 121 -7.43 -0.84 -4.85
CA ASN A 121 -8.52 -0.20 -5.59
C ASN A 121 -9.89 -0.63 -5.06
N TRP A 122 -10.06 -1.91 -4.70
CA TRP A 122 -11.28 -2.41 -4.08
C TRP A 122 -11.62 -1.68 -2.77
N VAL A 123 -10.64 -1.41 -1.91
CA VAL A 123 -10.86 -0.65 -0.65
C VAL A 123 -11.29 0.78 -0.96
N VAL A 124 -10.57 1.45 -1.87
CA VAL A 124 -10.89 2.84 -2.26
C VAL A 124 -12.28 2.94 -2.87
N ASP A 125 -12.65 2.03 -3.77
CA ASP A 125 -13.98 2.01 -4.39
C ASP A 125 -15.08 1.74 -3.36
N THR A 126 -14.87 0.75 -2.48
CA THR A 126 -15.83 0.41 -1.41
C THR A 126 -16.08 1.59 -0.49
N VAL A 127 -15.02 2.25 -0.02
CA VAL A 127 -15.15 3.42 0.84
C VAL A 127 -15.80 4.59 0.10
N SER A 128 -15.44 4.83 -1.15
CA SER A 128 -16.03 5.89 -1.97
C SER A 128 -17.53 5.67 -2.20
N ARG A 129 -17.93 4.42 -2.44
CA ARG A 129 -19.34 4.03 -2.57
C ARG A 129 -20.10 4.26 -1.27
N LEU A 130 -19.56 3.83 -0.13
CA LEU A 130 -20.18 4.02 1.17
C LEU A 130 -20.30 5.51 1.54
N ALA A 131 -19.29 6.30 1.22
CA ALA A 131 -19.32 7.76 1.37
C ALA A 131 -20.47 8.38 0.57
N ARG A 132 -20.61 8.03 -0.73
CA ARG A 132 -21.71 8.52 -1.58
C ARG A 132 -23.10 8.12 -1.07
N GLN A 133 -23.20 7.02 -0.33
CA GLN A 133 -24.46 6.52 0.23
C GLN A 133 -24.85 7.21 1.55
N THR A 134 -23.90 7.82 2.26
CA THR A 134 -24.09 8.22 3.66
C THR A 134 -23.71 9.67 3.97
N LEU A 135 -22.97 10.34 3.07
CA LEU A 135 -22.51 11.72 3.25
C LEU A 135 -23.13 12.64 2.19
N PRO A 136 -23.22 13.95 2.45
CA PRO A 136 -23.52 14.95 1.44
C PRO A 136 -22.56 14.85 0.24
N GLN A 137 -23.04 15.11 -0.97
CA GLN A 137 -22.28 14.91 -2.21
C GLN A 137 -20.85 15.48 -2.17
N GLY A 138 -20.70 16.76 -1.82
CA GLY A 138 -19.37 17.40 -1.77
C GLY A 138 -18.43 16.81 -0.71
N GLU A 139 -18.97 16.31 0.40
CA GLU A 139 -18.18 15.63 1.44
C GLU A 139 -17.78 14.22 1.00
N ALA A 140 -18.69 13.51 0.34
CA ALA A 140 -18.42 12.20 -0.25
C ALA A 140 -17.31 12.27 -1.32
N GLU A 141 -17.37 13.28 -2.19
CA GLU A 141 -16.35 13.54 -3.21
C GLU A 141 -14.99 13.86 -2.57
N ALA A 142 -14.96 14.76 -1.59
CA ALA A 142 -13.73 15.11 -0.88
C ALA A 142 -13.09 13.89 -0.17
N LEU A 143 -13.91 13.04 0.45
CA LEU A 143 -13.44 11.82 1.12
C LEU A 143 -12.92 10.79 0.11
N ALA A 144 -13.64 10.56 -0.99
CA ALA A 144 -13.21 9.67 -2.07
C ALA A 144 -11.86 10.11 -2.65
N ASP A 145 -11.68 11.42 -2.87
CA ASP A 145 -10.44 11.98 -3.36
C ASP A 145 -9.27 11.82 -2.38
N ALA A 146 -9.53 12.00 -1.08
CA ALA A 146 -8.53 11.79 -0.04
C ALA A 146 -8.11 10.30 0.03
N TRP A 147 -9.05 9.36 -0.05
CA TRP A 147 -8.76 7.92 -0.12
C TRP A 147 -8.00 7.52 -1.37
N ARG A 148 -8.36 8.11 -2.52
CA ARG A 148 -7.65 7.89 -3.79
C ARG A 148 -6.19 8.35 -3.69
N ARG A 149 -5.94 9.57 -3.19
CA ARG A 149 -4.58 10.08 -2.98
C ARG A 149 -3.80 9.25 -1.96
N LEU A 150 -4.44 8.88 -0.84
CA LEU A 150 -3.84 7.96 0.13
C LEU A 150 -3.44 6.67 -0.56
N GLY A 151 -4.32 6.17 -1.41
CA GLY A 151 -4.13 4.90 -2.08
C GLY A 151 -2.96 4.85 -3.03
N PHE A 152 -2.88 5.81 -3.94
CA PHE A 152 -1.73 5.90 -4.84
C PHE A 152 -0.43 6.13 -4.08
N THR A 153 -0.47 6.91 -3.00
CA THR A 153 0.70 7.17 -2.16
C THR A 153 1.19 5.89 -1.47
N VAL A 154 0.29 5.16 -0.81
CA VAL A 154 0.63 3.91 -0.12
C VAL A 154 1.05 2.84 -1.12
N MET A 155 0.37 2.73 -2.26
CA MET A 155 0.75 1.78 -3.31
C MET A 155 2.16 2.08 -3.86
N ALA A 156 2.54 3.35 -4.02
CA ALA A 156 3.90 3.70 -4.42
C ALA A 156 4.92 3.25 -3.37
N LEU A 157 4.70 3.55 -2.08
CA LEU A 157 5.60 3.13 -1.00
C LEU A 157 5.73 1.60 -0.91
N ILE A 158 4.62 0.88 -1.07
CA ILE A 158 4.60 -0.59 -1.09
C ILE A 158 5.36 -1.12 -2.31
N SER A 159 5.09 -0.58 -3.50
CA SER A 159 5.74 -1.04 -4.74
C SER A 159 7.26 -0.85 -4.71
N GLU A 160 7.72 0.30 -4.22
CA GLU A 160 9.15 0.54 -4.04
C GLU A 160 9.75 -0.38 -2.97
N SER A 161 9.01 -0.65 -1.89
CA SER A 161 9.43 -1.63 -0.88
C SER A 161 9.55 -3.05 -1.45
N TYR A 162 8.74 -3.42 -2.45
CA TYR A 162 8.86 -4.73 -3.10
C TYR A 162 10.18 -4.84 -3.85
N LEU A 163 10.46 -3.87 -4.72
CA LEU A 163 11.71 -3.82 -5.48
C LEU A 163 12.91 -3.81 -4.55
N HIS A 164 12.90 -2.91 -3.56
CA HIS A 164 13.98 -2.80 -2.60
C HIS A 164 14.21 -4.10 -1.85
N ALA A 165 13.16 -4.80 -1.40
CA ALA A 165 13.29 -6.07 -0.69
C ALA A 165 13.95 -7.17 -1.56
N TYR A 166 13.62 -7.25 -2.84
CA TYR A 166 14.27 -8.21 -3.75
C TYR A 166 15.74 -7.86 -3.99
N LEU A 167 16.04 -6.58 -4.24
CA LEU A 167 17.42 -6.12 -4.46
C LEU A 167 18.28 -6.27 -3.20
N GLU A 168 17.74 -5.96 -2.02
CA GLU A 168 18.39 -6.15 -0.72
C GLU A 168 18.73 -7.64 -0.49
N ALA A 169 17.79 -8.54 -0.78
CA ALA A 169 18.02 -9.98 -0.63
C ALA A 169 19.13 -10.50 -1.56
N LEU A 170 19.19 -10.01 -2.81
CA LEU A 170 20.25 -10.38 -3.77
C LEU A 170 21.60 -9.77 -3.38
N ALA A 171 21.63 -8.48 -3.02
CA ALA A 171 22.79 -7.77 -2.49
C ALA A 171 23.41 -8.49 -1.30
N GLN A 172 22.58 -8.92 -0.35
CA GLN A 172 23.04 -9.68 0.80
C GLN A 172 23.61 -11.05 0.41
N ALA A 173 23.00 -11.75 -0.55
CA ALA A 173 23.48 -13.05 -1.01
C ALA A 173 24.82 -12.96 -1.75
N GLU A 174 25.07 -11.87 -2.48
CA GLU A 174 26.30 -11.66 -3.27
C GLU A 174 27.36 -10.81 -2.55
N GLY A 175 27.05 -10.24 -1.38
CA GLY A 175 27.98 -9.41 -0.61
C GLY A 175 28.30 -8.08 -1.29
N VAL A 176 27.33 -7.48 -2.00
CA VAL A 176 27.46 -6.21 -2.72
C VAL A 176 26.44 -5.19 -2.25
N GLU A 177 26.59 -3.94 -2.68
CA GLU A 177 25.64 -2.87 -2.39
C GLU A 177 24.38 -2.97 -3.27
N VAL A 178 23.21 -2.66 -2.70
CA VAL A 178 21.89 -2.69 -3.39
C VAL A 178 21.90 -1.87 -4.69
N GLY A 179 22.55 -0.70 -4.66
CA GLY A 179 22.62 0.20 -5.82
C GLY A 179 23.27 -0.41 -7.06
N MET A 180 24.16 -1.39 -6.90
CA MET A 180 24.82 -2.05 -8.03
C MET A 180 23.82 -2.84 -8.90
N PHE A 181 22.85 -3.52 -8.26
CA PHE A 181 21.82 -4.25 -9.01
C PHE A 181 20.86 -3.31 -9.73
N LEU A 182 20.55 -2.16 -9.14
CA LEU A 182 19.67 -1.18 -9.78
C LEU A 182 20.32 -0.62 -11.05
N GLN A 183 21.60 -0.21 -10.97
CA GLN A 183 22.35 0.28 -12.12
C GLN A 183 22.42 -0.80 -13.22
N ARG A 184 22.77 -2.04 -12.86
CA ARG A 184 22.84 -3.14 -13.81
C ARG A 184 21.49 -3.44 -14.47
N ALA A 185 20.39 -3.40 -13.70
CA ALA A 185 19.05 -3.59 -14.24
C ALA A 185 18.69 -2.50 -15.28
N GLN A 186 19.11 -1.25 -15.07
CA GLN A 186 18.91 -0.16 -16.02
C GLN A 186 19.72 -0.35 -17.31
N GLU A 187 21.00 -0.72 -17.19
CA GLU A 187 21.88 -1.01 -18.34
C GLU A 187 21.33 -2.17 -19.19
N GLU A 188 20.90 -3.24 -18.53
CA GLU A 188 20.28 -4.40 -19.18
C GLU A 188 18.93 -4.07 -19.81
N GLY A 189 18.09 -3.27 -19.14
CA GLY A 189 16.84 -2.77 -19.71
C GLY A 189 17.07 -1.94 -20.97
N ALA A 190 18.07 -1.06 -20.97
CA ALA A 190 18.45 -0.30 -22.16
C ALA A 190 18.93 -1.21 -23.30
N ARG A 191 19.65 -2.29 -22.99
CA ARG A 191 20.06 -3.30 -23.98
C ARG A 191 18.87 -4.07 -24.55
N MET A 192 17.93 -4.50 -23.71
CA MET A 192 16.70 -5.16 -24.14
C MET A 192 15.89 -4.27 -25.09
N LEU A 193 15.75 -2.98 -24.77
CA LEU A 193 15.04 -2.03 -25.63
C LEU A 193 15.72 -1.85 -26.99
N ARG A 194 17.06 -1.73 -27.04
CA ARG A 194 17.80 -1.65 -28.31
C ARG A 194 17.56 -2.86 -29.21
N ASN A 195 17.43 -4.05 -28.62
CA ASN A 195 17.18 -5.29 -29.37
C ASN A 195 15.74 -5.41 -29.89
N LEU A 196 14.81 -4.58 -29.41
CA LEU A 196 13.41 -4.54 -29.86
C LEU A 196 13.15 -3.48 -30.93
N SER A 197 14.04 -2.50 -31.09
CA SER A 197 13.93 -1.50 -32.16
C SER A 197 14.30 -2.15 -33.50
N PRO A 198 13.43 -2.10 -34.53
CA PRO A 198 13.84 -2.53 -35.87
C PRO A 198 14.99 -1.63 -36.36
N SER A 199 15.97 -2.27 -37.00
CA SER A 199 17.08 -1.62 -37.69
C SER A 199 16.61 -0.64 -38.76
#